data_AF-A0AAN9AW13-F1
#
_entry.id   AF-A0AAN9AW13-F1
#
_cell.length_a   1.000
_cell.length_b   1.000
_cell.length_c   1.000
_cell.angle_alpha   90.00
_cell.angle_beta   90.00
_cell.angle_gamma   90.00
#
_symmetry.space_group_name_H-M   'P 1'
#
loop_
_entity.id
_entity.type
_entity.pdbx_description
1 polymer ?
#
loop_
_entity_poly.entity_id
_entity_poly.type
_entity_poly.pdbx_seq_one_letter_code
_entity_poly.pdbx_strand_id
1 'polypeptide(L)'
;METWWRAGVTAVLILLSLAQSTHGKAKGVVDCWECSNYDLTGKFYDQCPKDGTVDPIRAYQGNCSGKCFTHNNDVETKLVVRGCTGSQWGLPDPLPADGCYPWYSEIWCVCSTDGCNGVALGTPKKGAVQFDSHIDYNKPAGTGDDDDDYGAASHLVASWTTFQLTLVLSVLGFVP
;
A
#
# COMPACT_ATOMS: atom_id res chain seq x y z
N MET A 1 -40.47 -36.61 7.01
CA MET A 1 -39.57 -36.46 5.85
C MET A 1 -39.07 -35.01 5.73
N GLU A 2 -38.62 -34.40 6.82
CA GLU A 2 -38.35 -32.93 6.87
C GLU A 2 -36.93 -32.56 7.34
N THR A 3 -36.05 -33.54 7.61
CA THR A 3 -34.73 -33.28 8.21
C THR A 3 -33.60 -33.10 7.20
N TRP A 4 -33.81 -33.42 5.92
CA TRP A 4 -32.75 -33.39 4.90
C TRP A 4 -32.54 -32.02 4.23
N TRP A 5 -33.50 -31.10 4.33
CA TRP A 5 -33.41 -29.78 3.67
C TRP A 5 -32.54 -28.76 4.42
N ARG A 6 -32.36 -28.93 5.74
CA ARG A 6 -31.61 -27.96 6.55
C ARG A 6 -30.08 -28.03 6.37
N ALA A 7 -29.53 -29.20 6.03
CA ALA A 7 -28.09 -29.37 5.88
C ALA A 7 -27.53 -28.74 4.58
N GLY A 8 -28.31 -28.72 3.50
CA GLY A 8 -27.86 -28.17 2.21
C GLY A 8 -27.72 -26.65 2.21
N VAL A 9 -28.62 -25.93 2.90
CA VAL A 9 -28.65 -24.45 2.92
C VAL A 9 -27.45 -23.88 3.69
N THR A 10 -27.00 -24.54 4.76
CA THR A 10 -25.87 -24.07 5.56
C THR A 10 -24.54 -24.18 4.80
N ALA A 11 -24.34 -25.21 3.98
CA ALA A 11 -23.12 -25.39 3.21
C ALA A 11 -22.96 -24.33 2.10
N VAL A 12 -24.06 -23.92 1.47
CA VAL A 12 -24.04 -22.90 0.40
C VAL A 12 -23.71 -21.51 0.93
N LEU A 13 -24.18 -21.15 2.14
CA LEU A 13 -23.87 -19.86 2.76
C LEU A 13 -22.40 -19.73 3.16
N ILE A 14 -21.74 -20.82 3.60
CA ILE A 14 -20.31 -20.79 3.95
C ILE A 14 -19.44 -20.58 2.70
N LEU A 15 -19.83 -21.16 1.55
CA LEU A 15 -19.09 -20.98 0.30
C LEU A 15 -19.27 -19.56 -0.29
N LEU A 16 -20.43 -18.92 -0.08
CA LEU A 16 -20.66 -17.55 -0.56
C LEU A 16 -19.83 -16.51 0.23
N SER A 17 -19.59 -16.74 1.53
CA SER A 17 -18.78 -15.85 2.37
C SER A 17 -17.30 -15.81 1.99
N LEU A 18 -16.78 -16.90 1.41
CA LEU A 18 -15.38 -16.98 0.96
C LEU A 18 -15.17 -16.31 -0.42
N ALA A 19 -16.24 -16.12 -1.21
CA ALA A 19 -16.15 -15.57 -2.56
C ALA A 19 -16.17 -14.03 -2.62
N GLN A 20 -16.48 -13.34 -1.52
CA GLN A 20 -16.61 -11.87 -1.51
C GLN A 20 -15.34 -11.11 -1.14
N SER A 21 -14.25 -11.80 -0.75
CA SER A 21 -13.02 -11.15 -0.27
C SER A 21 -11.89 -11.13 -1.30
N THR A 22 -12.23 -10.94 -2.57
CA THR A 22 -11.26 -10.56 -3.61
C THR A 22 -11.75 -9.32 -4.35
N HIS A 23 -12.10 -8.27 -3.63
CA HIS A 23 -12.00 -6.93 -4.21
C HIS A 23 -10.51 -6.66 -4.40
N GLY A 24 -10.01 -7.05 -5.58
CA GLY A 24 -8.64 -6.77 -5.98
C GLY A 24 -8.44 -5.26 -5.88
N LYS A 25 -7.62 -4.83 -4.91
CA LYS A 25 -7.14 -3.45 -4.87
C LYS A 25 -6.58 -3.12 -6.26
N ALA A 26 -6.88 -1.92 -6.76
CA ALA A 26 -6.28 -1.46 -8.00
C ALA A 26 -4.76 -1.68 -7.91
N LYS A 27 -4.16 -2.29 -8.94
CA LYS A 27 -2.72 -2.57 -8.94
C LYS A 27 -1.96 -1.27 -8.60
N GLY A 28 -1.12 -1.32 -7.57
CA GLY A 28 -0.31 -0.17 -7.13
C GLY A 28 -0.90 0.66 -5.99
N VAL A 29 -2.08 0.29 -5.44
CA VAL A 29 -2.59 0.88 -4.19
C VAL A 29 -2.19 0.00 -3.01
N VAL A 30 -1.38 0.56 -2.10
CA VAL A 30 -0.94 -0.09 -0.85
C VAL A 30 -1.42 0.73 0.35
N ASP A 31 -1.67 0.11 1.51
CA ASP A 31 -2.10 0.84 2.71
C ASP A 31 -0.89 1.17 3.58
N CYS A 32 -0.56 2.44 3.79
CA CYS A 32 0.62 2.86 4.55
C CYS A 32 0.24 3.60 5.83
N TRP A 33 1.08 3.49 6.85
CA TRP A 33 0.99 4.37 8.02
C TRP A 33 1.50 5.76 7.66
N GLU A 34 0.74 6.79 7.99
CA GLU A 34 1.14 8.18 7.83
C GLU A 34 1.20 8.85 9.22
N CYS A 35 2.42 9.05 9.71
CA CYS A 35 2.65 9.64 11.02
C CYS A 35 4.05 10.24 11.15
N SER A 36 4.20 11.17 12.08
CA SER A 36 5.47 11.66 12.59
C SER A 36 5.48 11.54 14.11
N ASN A 37 6.63 11.27 14.72
CA ASN A 37 6.75 11.26 16.18
C ASN A 37 7.05 12.63 16.79
N TYR A 38 7.32 13.65 15.98
CA TYR A 38 7.44 15.03 16.41
C TYR A 38 6.61 15.95 15.50
N ASP A 39 5.96 16.95 16.07
CA ASP A 39 5.38 18.06 15.28
C ASP A 39 6.35 19.22 15.10
N LEU A 40 5.91 20.24 14.37
CA LEU A 40 6.67 21.47 14.11
C LEU A 40 7.01 22.28 15.37
N THR A 41 6.38 21.97 16.51
CA THR A 41 6.66 22.61 17.81
C THR A 41 7.62 21.78 18.67
N GLY A 42 8.05 20.62 18.18
CA GLY A 42 8.91 19.69 18.90
C GLY A 42 8.16 18.84 19.93
N LYS A 43 6.83 18.80 19.90
CA LYS A 43 6.06 17.93 20.79
C LYS A 43 6.15 16.48 20.32
N PHE A 44 6.53 15.60 21.23
CA PHE A 44 6.65 14.17 20.97
C PHE A 44 5.29 13.45 20.96
N TYR A 45 5.18 12.47 20.07
CA TYR A 45 4.01 11.66 19.80
C TYR A 45 4.42 10.18 19.75
N ASP A 46 3.95 9.40 20.71
CA ASP A 46 4.32 8.00 20.89
C ASP A 46 3.56 7.04 19.96
N GLN A 47 2.59 7.51 19.16
CA GLN A 47 1.90 6.66 18.18
C GLN A 47 2.79 6.21 17.01
N CYS A 48 3.95 6.84 16.81
CA CYS A 48 4.83 6.62 15.66
C CYS A 48 6.29 6.36 16.10
N PRO A 49 6.57 5.40 16.99
CA PRO A 49 7.91 5.25 17.55
C PRO A 49 8.94 4.91 16.46
N LYS A 50 10.16 5.46 16.60
CA LYS A 50 11.29 5.16 15.71
C LYS A 50 11.70 3.69 15.82
N ASP A 51 11.95 3.23 17.05
CA ASP A 51 12.48 1.90 17.34
C ASP A 51 11.38 0.90 17.76
N GLY A 52 10.14 1.14 17.31
CA GLY A 52 8.97 0.36 17.72
C GLY A 52 7.95 0.17 16.62
N THR A 53 6.82 -0.42 16.98
CA THR A 53 5.68 -0.61 16.08
C THR A 53 4.72 0.57 16.20
N VAL A 54 4.18 1.04 15.07
CA VAL A 54 3.16 2.08 15.01
C VAL A 54 1.91 1.64 15.79
N ASP A 55 1.33 2.57 16.55
CA ASP A 55 0.09 2.32 17.28
C ASP A 55 -1.11 2.35 16.32
N PRO A 56 -1.77 1.21 16.05
CA PRO A 56 -2.80 1.14 15.03
C PRO A 56 -4.11 1.83 15.42
N ILE A 57 -4.27 2.20 16.70
CA ILE A 57 -5.46 2.90 17.20
C ILE A 57 -5.32 4.41 16.98
N ARG A 58 -4.08 4.93 17.04
CA ARG A 58 -3.81 6.38 17.07
C ARG A 58 -3.17 6.91 15.80
N ALA A 59 -2.42 6.10 15.06
CA ALA A 59 -1.85 6.50 13.79
C ALA A 59 -2.85 6.35 12.66
N TYR A 60 -2.77 7.23 11.66
CA TYR A 60 -3.58 7.12 10.45
C TYR A 60 -2.97 6.08 9.50
N GLN A 61 -3.81 5.21 8.95
CA GLN A 61 -3.47 4.28 7.87
C GLN A 61 -4.32 4.61 6.65
N GLY A 62 -3.68 4.90 5.53
CA GLY A 62 -4.34 5.40 4.32
C GLY A 62 -3.92 4.64 3.07
N ASN A 63 -4.79 4.69 2.05
CA ASN A 63 -4.48 4.21 0.71
C ASN A 63 -3.38 5.08 0.09
N CYS A 64 -2.40 4.43 -0.50
CA CYS A 64 -1.17 5.05 -0.99
C CYS A 64 -0.97 4.77 -2.48
N SER A 65 -0.58 5.80 -3.25
CA SER A 65 -0.03 5.59 -4.58
C SER A 65 1.47 5.27 -4.48
N GLY A 66 1.89 4.14 -5.04
CA GLY A 66 3.29 3.73 -5.08
C GLY A 66 3.70 2.82 -3.92
N LYS A 67 4.64 3.27 -3.08
CA LYS A 67 5.24 2.51 -1.97
C LYS A 67 5.00 3.23 -0.64
N CYS A 68 5.13 2.50 0.47
CA CYS A 68 5.26 3.11 1.79
C CYS A 68 6.71 3.51 2.03
N PHE A 69 6.93 4.58 2.79
CA PHE A 69 8.26 4.94 3.28
C PHE A 69 8.31 5.09 4.81
N THR A 70 9.51 5.00 5.35
CA THR A 70 9.90 5.47 6.69
C THR A 70 11.27 6.10 6.57
N HIS A 71 11.46 7.33 7.06
CA HIS A 71 12.79 7.90 7.16
C HIS A 71 13.00 8.63 8.48
N ASN A 72 14.27 8.78 8.88
CA ASN A 72 14.64 9.72 9.93
C ASN A 72 15.10 11.05 9.33
N ASN A 73 15.11 12.09 10.16
CA ASN A 73 15.71 13.37 9.80
C ASN A 73 17.23 13.37 10.07
N ASP A 74 17.96 14.15 9.28
CA ASP A 74 19.41 14.35 9.36
C ASP A 74 19.85 15.19 10.57
N VAL A 75 19.08 16.23 10.91
CA VAL A 75 19.32 17.11 12.06
C VAL A 75 18.88 16.44 13.35
N GLU A 76 17.68 15.85 13.34
CA GLU A 76 17.07 15.20 14.49
C GLU A 76 16.96 13.70 14.29
N THR A 77 18.01 12.97 14.68
CA THR A 77 18.04 11.51 14.58
C THR A 77 16.89 10.80 15.33
N LYS A 78 16.21 11.48 16.25
CA LYS A 78 15.03 10.95 16.96
C LYS A 78 13.76 11.06 16.15
N LEU A 79 13.68 11.99 15.19
CA LEU A 79 12.51 12.21 14.35
C LEU A 79 12.38 11.05 13.35
N VAL A 80 11.18 10.47 13.28
CA VAL A 80 10.81 9.51 12.25
C VAL A 80 9.52 9.99 11.57
N VAL A 81 9.52 9.93 10.23
CA VAL A 81 8.35 10.21 9.40
C VAL A 81 8.02 8.94 8.63
N ARG A 82 6.73 8.60 8.58
CA ARG A 82 6.17 7.48 7.84
C ARG A 82 5.11 8.03 6.91
N GLY A 83 5.03 7.50 5.70
CA GLY A 83 3.97 7.87 4.79
C GLY A 83 4.07 7.24 3.41
N CYS A 84 3.56 7.97 2.44
CA CYS A 84 3.39 7.54 1.06
C CYS A 84 4.41 8.16 0.12
N THR A 85 5.08 7.34 -0.71
CA THR A 85 6.04 7.89 -1.67
C THR A 85 5.36 8.82 -2.66
N GLY A 86 4.10 8.56 -3.04
CA GLY A 86 3.33 9.44 -3.92
C GLY A 86 2.98 10.81 -3.34
N SER A 87 2.99 10.98 -2.01
CA SER A 87 2.78 12.28 -1.36
C SER A 87 4.08 13.01 -1.01
N GLN A 88 5.22 12.34 -1.14
CA GLN A 88 6.52 12.87 -0.77
C GLN A 88 7.20 13.51 -1.99
N TRP A 89 7.46 14.82 -1.90
CA TRP A 89 8.17 15.54 -2.95
C TRP A 89 9.67 15.26 -2.90
N GLY A 90 10.31 15.26 -4.07
CA GLY A 90 11.78 15.18 -4.20
C GLY A 90 12.38 13.78 -4.13
N LEU A 91 11.56 12.72 -4.21
CA LEU A 91 12.08 11.36 -4.30
C LEU A 91 12.67 11.06 -5.69
N PRO A 92 13.72 10.21 -5.79
CA PRO A 92 14.21 9.71 -7.07
C PRO A 92 13.11 8.92 -7.78
N ASP A 93 13.06 9.08 -9.10
CA ASP A 93 12.14 8.38 -10.00
C ASP A 93 12.94 7.69 -11.13
N PRO A 94 12.86 6.36 -11.31
CA PRO A 94 12.07 5.40 -10.53
C PRO A 94 12.51 5.30 -9.07
N LEU A 95 11.65 4.79 -8.18
CA LEU A 95 12.06 4.48 -6.81
C LEU A 95 12.96 3.23 -6.76
N PRO A 96 13.86 3.11 -5.77
CA PRO A 96 14.65 1.89 -5.60
C PRO A 96 13.77 0.70 -5.19
N ALA A 97 14.35 -0.49 -5.20
CA ALA A 97 13.71 -1.70 -4.68
C ALA A 97 13.39 -1.58 -3.17
N ASP A 98 12.60 -2.51 -2.65
CA ASP A 98 12.26 -2.54 -1.22
C ASP A 98 13.50 -2.76 -0.35
N GLY A 99 13.64 -1.94 0.69
CA GLY A 99 14.81 -1.97 1.56
C GLY A 99 15.06 -0.64 2.27
N CYS A 100 16.12 -0.62 3.08
CA CYS A 100 16.60 0.59 3.77
C CYS A 100 17.96 1.01 3.19
N TYR A 101 18.08 2.30 2.89
CA TYR A 101 19.20 2.90 2.20
C TYR A 101 19.67 4.13 2.97
N PRO A 102 20.98 4.40 3.04
CA PRO A 102 21.43 5.73 3.39
C PRO A 102 20.97 6.72 2.30
N TRP A 103 20.57 7.92 2.70
CA TRP A 103 20.42 9.06 1.80
C TRP A 103 20.96 10.29 2.51
N TYR A 104 22.16 10.72 2.13
CA TYR A 104 22.93 11.71 2.90
C TYR A 104 23.14 11.27 4.37
N SER A 105 22.65 12.05 5.33
CA SER A 105 22.67 11.81 6.78
C SER A 105 21.40 11.10 7.29
N GLU A 106 20.51 10.71 6.39
CA GLU A 106 19.24 10.05 6.69
C GLU A 106 19.29 8.56 6.31
N ILE A 107 18.34 7.81 6.85
CA ILE A 107 18.02 6.44 6.48
C ILE A 107 16.62 6.46 5.92
N TRP A 108 16.47 5.99 4.68
CA TRP A 108 15.20 5.87 3.98
C TRP A 108 14.89 4.40 3.76
N CYS A 109 13.78 3.94 4.32
CA CYS A 109 13.23 2.61 4.09
C CYS A 109 11.99 2.71 3.21
N VAL A 110 11.93 1.94 2.12
CA VAL A 110 10.75 1.83 1.24
C VAL A 110 10.28 0.39 1.15
N CYS A 111 8.97 0.19 1.03
CA CYS A 111 8.37 -1.14 0.93
C CYS A 111 7.02 -1.13 0.19
N SER A 112 6.68 -2.24 -0.47
CA SER A 112 5.52 -2.38 -1.37
C SER A 112 4.35 -3.21 -0.81
N THR A 113 4.34 -3.53 0.48
CA THR A 113 3.24 -4.32 1.09
C THR A 113 2.43 -3.50 2.09
N ASP A 114 1.15 -3.81 2.25
CA ASP A 114 0.27 -3.12 3.20
C ASP A 114 0.85 -3.11 4.62
N GLY A 115 0.90 -1.94 5.24
CA GLY A 115 1.35 -1.70 6.61
C GLY A 115 2.83 -1.96 6.86
N CYS A 116 3.65 -2.18 5.81
CA CYS A 116 5.05 -2.58 5.94
C CYS A 116 5.90 -1.52 6.65
N ASN A 117 5.53 -0.26 6.53
CA ASN A 117 6.17 0.86 7.21
C ASN A 117 5.66 1.02 8.66
N GLY A 118 5.03 0.00 9.26
CA GLY A 118 4.53 0.03 10.64
C GLY A 118 5.53 -0.48 11.69
N VAL A 119 6.67 -1.02 11.28
CA VAL A 119 7.69 -1.61 12.17
C VAL A 119 8.82 -0.63 12.48
N ALA A 120 9.74 -1.00 13.39
CA ALA A 120 10.89 -0.17 13.73
C ALA A 120 11.68 0.24 12.47
N LEU A 121 12.21 1.46 12.46
CA LEU A 121 13.08 1.93 11.37
C LEU A 121 14.25 0.94 11.23
N GLY A 122 14.37 0.34 10.05
CA GLY A 122 15.40 -0.62 9.76
C GLY A 122 16.79 0.01 9.73
N THR A 123 17.81 -0.82 9.85
CA THR A 123 19.19 -0.41 9.56
C THR A 123 19.51 -0.71 8.10
N PRO A 124 20.22 0.19 7.40
CA PRO A 124 20.74 -0.13 6.09
C PRO A 124 21.60 -1.40 6.14
N LYS A 125 21.46 -2.25 5.12
CA LYS A 125 22.31 -3.43 4.99
C LYS A 125 23.77 -2.98 4.92
N LYS A 126 24.70 -3.80 5.44
CA LYS A 126 26.14 -3.52 5.28
C LYS A 126 26.47 -3.45 3.78
N GLY A 127 27.04 -2.34 3.34
CA GLY A 127 27.31 -2.10 1.91
C GLY A 127 26.08 -1.67 1.10
N ALA A 128 25.00 -1.24 1.76
CA ALA A 128 23.89 -0.59 1.07
C ALA A 128 24.39 0.62 0.28
N VAL A 129 23.93 0.71 -0.96
CA VAL A 129 24.16 1.86 -1.84
C VAL A 129 23.25 3.02 -1.43
N GLN A 130 23.57 4.24 -1.87
CA GLN A 130 22.72 5.42 -1.62
C GLN A 130 21.34 5.23 -2.24
N PHE A 131 20.33 5.85 -1.63
CA PHE A 131 18.92 5.73 -2.03
C PHE A 131 18.67 6.16 -3.49
N ASP A 132 19.49 7.04 -4.04
CA ASP A 132 19.43 7.57 -5.40
C ASP A 132 20.48 6.97 -6.35
N SER A 133 21.22 5.95 -5.90
CA SER A 133 22.34 5.36 -6.66
C SER A 133 21.95 4.68 -7.98
N HIS A 134 20.66 4.40 -8.17
CA HIS A 134 20.10 3.86 -9.42
C HIS A 134 19.73 4.95 -10.43
N ILE A 135 19.82 6.23 -10.08
CA ILE A 135 19.58 7.36 -10.98
C ILE A 135 20.86 7.72 -11.72
N ASP A 136 20.79 7.73 -13.06
CA ASP A 136 21.87 8.25 -13.90
C ASP A 136 21.68 9.76 -14.13
N TYR A 137 22.34 10.58 -13.31
CA TYR A 137 22.29 12.05 -13.42
C TYR A 137 22.91 12.60 -14.71
N ASN A 138 23.66 11.79 -15.46
CA ASN A 138 24.21 12.20 -16.76
C ASN A 138 23.22 11.95 -17.91
N LYS A 139 22.16 11.17 -17.67
CA LYS A 139 21.07 11.03 -18.62
C LYS A 139 20.28 12.34 -18.62
N PRO A 140 20.17 13.05 -19.76
CA PRO A 140 19.40 14.29 -19.81
C PRO A 140 17.95 14.02 -19.39
N ALA A 141 17.45 14.80 -18.44
CA ALA A 141 16.05 14.78 -18.04
C ALA A 141 15.19 15.04 -19.29
N GLY A 142 14.45 14.03 -19.76
CA GLY A 142 13.58 14.13 -20.93
C GLY A 142 14.01 13.38 -22.20
N THR A 143 15.01 12.48 -22.15
CA THR A 143 15.22 11.49 -23.23
C THR A 143 14.79 10.07 -22.85
N GLY A 144 14.07 9.93 -21.73
CA GLY A 144 13.28 8.73 -21.49
C GLY A 144 12.08 8.78 -22.41
N ASP A 145 11.85 7.69 -23.13
CA ASP A 145 10.63 7.41 -23.91
C ASP A 145 9.42 7.34 -22.95
N ASP A 146 9.08 8.45 -22.31
CA ASP A 146 7.85 8.64 -21.53
C ASP A 146 6.66 8.80 -22.52
N ASP A 147 6.55 7.85 -23.45
CA ASP A 147 5.31 7.49 -24.14
C ASP A 147 4.35 6.75 -23.19
N ASP A 148 4.51 6.94 -21.88
CA ASP A 148 3.51 6.68 -20.86
C ASP A 148 2.39 7.71 -21.05
N ASP A 149 1.58 7.46 -22.08
CA ASP A 149 0.15 7.26 -21.98
C ASP A 149 -0.41 7.64 -20.59
N TYR A 150 -0.42 8.94 -20.29
CA TYR A 150 -1.51 9.61 -19.55
C TYR A 150 -2.78 9.52 -20.41
N GLY A 151 -3.06 8.32 -20.94
CA GLY A 151 -4.31 7.91 -21.49
C GLY A 151 -5.31 8.08 -20.37
N ALA A 152 -6.17 9.07 -20.56
CA ALA A 152 -7.40 9.23 -19.82
C ALA A 152 -8.09 7.86 -19.74
N ALA A 153 -7.92 7.15 -18.62
CA ALA A 153 -8.77 6.04 -18.22
C ALA A 153 -10.12 6.59 -17.77
N SER A 154 -10.74 7.39 -18.63
CA SER A 154 -12.12 7.81 -18.58
C SER A 154 -12.93 6.70 -19.24
N HIS A 155 -13.77 6.04 -18.45
CA HIS A 155 -14.87 5.17 -18.88
C HIS A 155 -14.48 3.86 -19.54
N LEU A 156 -14.40 2.79 -18.74
CA LEU A 156 -15.02 1.50 -19.06
C LEU A 156 -15.25 0.73 -17.75
N VAL A 157 -16.10 1.28 -16.88
CA VAL A 157 -16.88 0.45 -15.93
C VAL A 157 -17.84 -0.38 -16.77
N ALA A 158 -17.32 -1.45 -17.36
CA ALA A 158 -18.13 -2.50 -17.94
C ALA A 158 -18.93 -3.14 -16.79
N SER A 159 -20.25 -3.06 -16.91
CA SER A 159 -21.23 -3.68 -16.03
C SER A 159 -21.06 -5.20 -16.03
N TRP A 160 -20.32 -5.76 -15.07
CA TRP A 160 -20.21 -7.21 -14.84
C TRP A 160 -21.26 -7.75 -13.85
N THR A 161 -22.20 -6.93 -13.37
CA THR A 161 -23.23 -7.34 -12.42
C THR A 161 -24.40 -8.09 -13.04
N THR A 162 -24.50 -8.14 -14.38
CA THR A 162 -25.65 -8.78 -15.04
C THR A 162 -25.52 -10.30 -15.22
N PHE A 163 -24.34 -10.90 -15.03
CA PHE A 163 -24.15 -12.34 -15.33
C PHE A 163 -24.30 -13.29 -14.15
N GLN A 164 -24.37 -12.80 -12.91
CA GLN A 164 -24.52 -13.65 -11.72
C GLN A 164 -25.99 -13.90 -11.33
N LEU A 165 -26.95 -13.15 -11.87
CA LEU A 165 -28.36 -13.33 -11.51
C LEU A 165 -29.04 -14.48 -12.27
N THR A 166 -28.54 -14.87 -13.44
CA THR A 166 -29.18 -15.93 -14.26
C THR A 166 -28.84 -17.35 -13.82
N LEU A 167 -27.73 -17.56 -13.12
CA LEU A 167 -27.32 -18.90 -12.65
C LEU A 167 -28.04 -19.30 -11.35
N VAL A 168 -28.45 -18.35 -10.51
CA VAL A 168 -29.21 -18.65 -9.28
C VAL A 168 -30.66 -19.03 -9.59
N LEU A 169 -31.24 -18.50 -10.68
CA LEU A 169 -32.62 -18.79 -11.08
C LEU A 169 -32.82 -20.20 -11.67
N SER A 170 -31.76 -20.85 -12.17
CA SER A 170 -31.86 -22.21 -12.74
C SER A 170 -31.80 -23.32 -11.68
N VAL A 171 -31.25 -23.05 -10.49
CA VAL A 171 -31.18 -24.04 -9.39
C VAL A 171 -32.47 -24.09 -8.56
N LEU A 172 -33.31 -23.04 -8.62
CA LEU A 172 -34.54 -22.92 -7.83
C LEU A 172 -35.81 -23.46 -8.51
N GLY A 173 -35.73 -24.03 -9.71
CA GLY A 173 -36.86 -24.74 -10.33
C GLY A 173 -38.09 -23.87 -10.63
N PHE A 174 -37.95 -22.55 -10.75
CA PHE A 174 -39.01 -21.64 -11.17
C PHE A 174 -38.90 -21.35 -12.67
N VAL A 175 -39.25 -22.34 -13.49
CA VAL A 175 -39.77 -22.11 -14.84
C VAL A 175 -41.08 -22.89 -14.92
N PRO A 176 -42.22 -22.25 -15.27
CA PRO A 176 -43.50 -22.93 -15.39
C PRO A 176 -43.51 -23.97 -16.51
#